data_AF-A0A2V9YTU7-F1
#
_entry.id   AF-A0A2V9YTU7-F1
#
_cell.length_a   1.000
_cell.length_b   1.000
_cell.length_c   1.000
_cell.angle_alpha   90.00
_cell.angle_beta   90.00
_cell.angle_gamma   90.00
#
_symmetry.space_group_name_H-M   'P 1'
#
loop_
_entity.id
_entity.type
_entity.pdbx_description
1 polymer ?
#
loop_
_entity_poly.entity_id
_entity_poly.type
_entity_poly.pdbx_seq_one_letter_code
_entity_poly.pdbx_strand_id
1 'polypeptide(L)'
;MARGWESKSVEAQQSEAAEATTPARVHLTPEQVARLQKREGLILARKHILEQLRVSENSRHRQILDSALADLEAKIADLDP
;
A
#
# COMPACT_ATOMS: atom_id res chain seq x y z
N MET A 1 -5.99 -20.73 11.04
CA MET A 1 -6.55 -20.43 9.70
C MET A 1 -6.51 -18.94 9.47
N ALA A 2 -5.30 -18.38 9.55
CA ALA A 2 -5.12 -17.02 10.03
C ALA A 2 -4.83 -16.04 8.91
N ARG A 3 -5.56 -14.93 8.99
CA ARG A 3 -5.24 -13.56 8.55
C ARG A 3 -5.78 -13.20 7.19
N GLY A 4 -7.02 -12.71 7.26
CA GLY A 4 -7.74 -12.05 6.20
C GLY A 4 -6.89 -11.01 5.49
N TRP A 5 -6.83 -11.18 4.18
CA TRP A 5 -6.56 -10.16 3.18
C TRP A 5 -7.80 -9.26 2.99
N GLU A 6 -8.81 -9.37 3.83
CA GLU A 6 -9.98 -8.51 3.80
C GLU A 6 -9.60 -7.16 4.40
N SER A 7 -9.14 -6.27 3.52
CA SER A 7 -9.90 -5.07 3.20
C SER A 7 -10.78 -4.56 4.35
N LYS A 8 -10.20 -4.28 5.51
CA LYS A 8 -10.75 -3.25 6.39
C LYS A 8 -10.38 -1.94 5.74
N SER A 9 -11.23 -1.55 4.80
CA SER A 9 -11.61 -0.18 4.53
C SER A 9 -11.08 0.76 5.61
N VAL A 10 -9.91 1.35 5.36
CA VAL A 10 -9.48 2.59 5.99
C VAL A 10 -10.31 3.69 5.31
N GLU A 11 -11.62 3.60 5.47
CA GLU A 11 -12.62 4.48 4.86
C GLU A 11 -13.42 5.21 5.95
N ALA A 12 -12.89 5.22 7.18
CA ALA A 12 -13.48 5.97 8.26
C ALA A 12 -12.39 6.84 8.91
N GLN A 13 -12.72 8.11 9.06
CA GLN A 13 -12.00 9.13 9.83
C GLN A 13 -11.05 10.05 9.04
N GLN A 14 -11.57 10.72 8.01
CA GLN A 14 -11.22 12.13 7.78
C GLN A 14 -12.46 13.00 7.55
N SER A 15 -13.60 12.64 8.16
CA SER A 15 -14.74 13.55 8.33
C SER A 15 -14.43 14.57 9.44
N GLU A 16 -13.42 15.41 9.25
CA GLU A 16 -13.15 16.57 10.12
C GLU A 16 -12.50 17.68 9.28
N ALA A 17 -13.07 17.92 8.10
CA ALA A 17 -12.74 19.03 7.23
C ALA A 17 -13.79 20.13 7.36
N ALA A 18 -13.92 20.77 8.52
CA ALA A 18 -14.60 22.05 8.64
C ALA A 18 -14.45 22.63 10.04
N GLU A 19 -13.25 23.04 10.48
CA GLU A 19 -13.20 24.16 11.42
C GLU A 19 -11.79 24.77 11.52
N ALA A 20 -11.78 26.10 11.43
CA ALA A 20 -10.73 27.02 11.83
C ALA A 20 -9.41 27.07 11.03
N THR A 21 -9.35 28.07 10.14
CA THR A 21 -8.40 29.20 10.22
C THR A 21 -6.88 28.92 10.15
N THR A 22 -6.21 29.73 9.31
CA THR A 22 -4.75 30.05 9.23
C THR A 22 -3.83 29.25 8.27
N PRO A 23 -2.79 29.93 7.70
CA PRO A 23 -2.38 29.77 6.31
C PRO A 23 -1.24 28.76 6.10
N ALA A 24 -1.19 28.19 4.90
CA ALA A 24 -0.08 27.41 4.35
C ALA A 24 0.27 26.08 5.08
N ARG A 25 -0.72 25.37 5.63
CA ARG A 25 -0.62 23.90 5.57
C ARG A 25 -0.86 23.51 4.12
N VAL A 26 0.06 22.76 3.53
CA VAL A 26 -0.25 22.00 2.32
C VAL A 26 -1.34 21.04 2.74
N HIS A 27 -2.60 21.45 2.56
CA HIS A 27 -3.74 20.57 2.73
C HIS A 27 -3.56 19.51 1.66
N LEU A 28 -3.03 18.35 2.06
CA LEU A 28 -2.96 17.21 1.17
C LEU A 28 -4.38 16.98 0.69
N THR A 29 -4.59 17.16 -0.61
CA THR A 29 -5.93 16.95 -1.18
C THR A 29 -6.34 15.51 -0.90
N PRO A 30 -7.63 15.20 -0.79
CA PRO A 30 -8.09 13.81 -0.62
C PRO A 30 -7.48 12.86 -1.66
N GLU A 31 -7.21 13.36 -2.87
CA GLU A 31 -6.50 12.65 -3.93
C GLU A 31 -5.03 12.34 -3.58
N GLN A 32 -4.30 13.28 -2.98
CA GLN A 32 -2.92 13.08 -2.51
C GLN A 32 -2.87 12.09 -1.35
N VAL A 33 -3.83 12.15 -0.42
CA VAL A 33 -3.95 11.18 0.69
C VAL A 33 -4.23 9.79 0.13
N ALA A 34 -5.16 9.64 -0.80
CA ALA A 34 -5.48 8.37 -1.44
C ALA A 34 -4.27 7.77 -2.18
N ARG A 35 -3.47 8.61 -2.87
CA ARG A 35 -2.22 8.17 -3.52
C ARG A 35 -1.20 7.67 -2.50
N LEU A 36 -1.00 8.39 -1.40
CA LEU A 36 -0.10 7.98 -0.32
C LEU A 36 -0.54 6.66 0.31
N GLN A 37 -1.82 6.51 0.65
CA GLN A 37 -2.35 5.27 1.21
C GLN A 37 -2.19 4.09 0.24
N LYS A 38 -2.47 4.30 -1.04
CA LYS A 38 -2.28 3.28 -2.08
C LYS A 38 -0.81 2.87 -2.17
N ARG A 39 0.11 3.82 -2.15
CA ARG A 39 1.56 3.58 -2.13
C ARG A 39 1.99 2.80 -0.89
N GLU A 40 1.54 3.20 0.30
CA GLU A 40 1.85 2.50 1.55
C GLU A 40 1.35 1.05 1.54
N GLY A 41 0.13 0.83 1.02
CA GLY A 41 -0.42 -0.52 0.83
C GLY A 41 0.45 -1.40 -0.08
N LEU A 42 0.92 -0.84 -1.21
CA LEU A 42 1.81 -1.57 -2.13
C LEU A 42 3.18 -1.85 -1.51
N ILE A 43 3.76 -0.92 -0.76
CA ILE A 43 5.03 -1.12 -0.04
C ILE A 43 4.88 -2.22 1.02
N LEU A 44 3.76 -2.26 1.74
CA LEU A 44 3.49 -3.29 2.72
C LEU A 44 3.36 -4.67 2.05
N ALA A 45 2.64 -4.75 0.93
CA ALA A 45 2.51 -5.97 0.14
C ALA A 45 3.87 -6.46 -0.37
N ARG A 46 4.72 -5.54 -0.88
CA ARG A 46 6.09 -5.85 -1.31
C ARG A 46 6.91 -6.47 -0.18
N LYS A 47 6.87 -5.88 1.01
CA LYS A 47 7.57 -6.41 2.20
C LYS A 47 7.06 -7.79 2.58
N HIS A 48 5.75 -8.02 2.49
CA HIS A 48 5.15 -9.32 2.78
C HIS A 48 5.65 -10.41 1.83
N ILE A 49 5.66 -10.13 0.52
CA ILE A 49 6.17 -11.08 -0.49
C ILE A 49 7.64 -11.39 -0.27
N LEU A 50 8.47 -10.37 0.04
CA LEU A 50 9.88 -10.59 0.36
C LEU A 50 10.07 -11.50 1.58
N GLU A 51 9.24 -11.34 2.61
CA GLU A 51 9.27 -12.23 3.77
C GLU A 51 8.81 -13.66 3.41
N GLN A 52 7.79 -13.79 2.57
CA GLN A 52 7.35 -15.10 2.06
C GLN A 52 8.41 -15.78 1.19
N LEU A 53 9.19 -15.03 0.41
CA LEU A 53 10.30 -15.53 -0.38
C LEU A 53 11.44 -16.05 0.51
N ARG A 54 11.71 -15.38 1.64
CA ARG A 54 12.73 -15.80 2.61
C ARG A 54 12.40 -17.14 3.25
N VAL A 55 11.14 -17.35 3.63
CA VAL A 55 10.70 -18.59 4.30
C VAL A 55 10.26 -19.69 3.33
N SER A 56 9.97 -19.37 2.07
CA SER A 56 9.58 -20.38 1.08
C SER A 56 10.77 -21.17 0.60
N GLU A 57 10.73 -22.50 0.72
CA GLU A 57 11.73 -23.41 0.15
C GLU A 57 11.31 -23.98 -1.21
N ASN A 58 10.02 -23.85 -1.56
CA ASN A 58 9.46 -24.37 -2.79
C ASN A 58 9.78 -23.46 -3.99
N SER A 59 10.52 -24.00 -4.97
CA SER A 59 10.96 -23.26 -6.17
C SER A 59 9.81 -22.73 -7.03
N ARG A 60 8.72 -23.49 -7.21
CA ARG A 60 7.54 -23.05 -7.96
C ARG A 60 6.82 -21.91 -7.24
N HIS A 61 6.70 -22.00 -5.91
CA HIS A 61 6.07 -20.94 -5.13
C HIS A 61 6.91 -19.66 -5.16
N ARG A 62 8.25 -19.77 -5.08
CA ARG A 62 9.14 -18.61 -5.24
C ARG A 62 8.95 -17.92 -6.59
N GLN A 63 8.84 -18.64 -7.71
CA GLN A 63 8.62 -18.03 -9.03
C GLN A 63 7.31 -17.21 -9.10
N ILE A 64 6.24 -17.72 -8.45
CA ILE A 64 4.97 -17.00 -8.37
C ILE A 64 5.13 -15.73 -7.54
N LEU A 65 5.80 -15.81 -6.38
CA LEU A 65 6.07 -14.68 -5.51
C LEU A 65 6.97 -13.63 -6.20
N ASP A 66 7.95 -14.06 -6.99
CA ASP A 66 8.85 -13.18 -7.75
C ASP A 66 8.10 -12.41 -8.84
N SER A 67 7.21 -13.10 -9.57
CA SER A 67 6.34 -12.46 -10.57
C SER A 67 5.41 -11.43 -9.93
N ALA A 68 4.78 -11.80 -8.80
CA ALA A 68 3.93 -10.89 -8.06
C ALA A 68 4.71 -9.70 -7.46
N LEU A 69 5.97 -9.90 -7.07
CA LEU A 69 6.86 -8.83 -6.60
C LEU A 69 7.12 -7.81 -7.72
N ALA A 70 7.46 -8.27 -8.93
CA ALA A 70 7.70 -7.41 -10.08
C ALA A 70 6.47 -6.56 -10.43
N ASP A 71 5.28 -7.15 -10.39
CA ASP A 71 4.01 -6.42 -10.62
C ASP A 71 3.77 -5.33 -9.57
N LEU A 72 4.07 -5.60 -8.30
CA LEU A 72 3.95 -4.61 -7.22
C LEU A 72 4.95 -3.48 -7.38
N GLU A 73 6.20 -3.79 -7.75
CA GLU A 73 7.24 -2.79 -7.97
C GLU A 73 6.90 -1.88 -9.16
N ALA A 74 6.38 -2.43 -10.25
CA ALA A 74 5.90 -1.64 -11.40
C ALA A 74 4.77 -0.67 -10.99
N LYS A 75 3.81 -1.13 -10.17
CA LYS A 75 2.72 -0.28 -9.65
C LYS A 75 3.23 0.82 -8.71
N ILE A 76 4.28 0.55 -7.93
CA ILE A 76 4.89 1.56 -7.05
C ILE A 76 5.60 2.62 -7.90
N ALA A 77 6.35 2.20 -8.93
CA ALA A 77 7.03 3.12 -9.84
C ALA A 77 6.05 4.01 -10.61
N ASP A 78 4.92 3.47 -11.06
CA ASP A 78 3.86 4.26 -11.73
C ASP A 78 3.22 5.32 -10.81
N LEU A 79 3.19 5.06 -9.49
CA LEU A 79 2.63 5.98 -8.49
C LEU A 79 3.63 7.05 -8.01
N ASP A 80 4.94 6.85 -8.23
CA ASP A 80 6.04 7.71 -7.77
C ASP A 80 6.96 8.04 -8.96
N PRO A 81 6.47 8.79 -9.97
CA PRO A 81 7.25 9.17 -11.16
C PRO A 81 8.34 10.22 -10.88
#